data_AF-A0A496TPW3-F1
#
_entry.id   AF-A0A496TPW3-F1
#
_cell.length_a   1.000
_cell.length_b   1.000
_cell.length_c   1.000
_cell.angle_alpha   90.00
_cell.angle_beta   90.00
_cell.angle_gamma   90.00
#
_symmetry.space_group_name_H-M   'P 1'
#
loop_
_entity.id
_entity.type
_entity.pdbx_description
1 polymer ?
#
loop_
_entity_poly.entity_id
_entity_poly.type
_entity_poly.pdbx_seq_one_letter_code
_entity_poly.pdbx_strand_id
1 'polypeptide(L)'
;MKYLTNQKGFTLIELVMVIVILGILAAVAVPKFQDISTKAKEAATLGVVGGVRAGISTVYSSNLLNNATQPQGGYYPEKLDNASSSSKASPMNPFFDIVLDQGGVTKDWSKGSQTSYYFTDAVPADSSYHYNNINGSFTREAGR
;
A
#
# COMPACT_ATOMS: atom_id res chain seq x y z
N MET A 1 -6.72 -22.47 63.76
CA MET A 1 -7.55 -22.07 62.61
C MET A 1 -6.71 -22.15 61.33
N LYS A 2 -7.37 -22.52 60.23
CA LYS A 2 -7.07 -22.14 58.83
C LYS A 2 -6.03 -22.96 58.01
N TYR A 3 -6.63 -23.79 57.15
CA TYR A 3 -6.38 -24.09 55.73
C TYR A 3 -4.97 -24.51 55.28
N LEU A 4 -4.81 -25.84 55.12
CA LEU A 4 -3.80 -26.44 54.25
C LEU A 4 -4.23 -26.23 52.79
N THR A 5 -3.56 -25.32 52.09
CA THR A 5 -3.75 -25.09 50.65
C THR A 5 -3.25 -26.31 49.88
N ASN A 6 -4.16 -27.05 49.26
CA ASN A 6 -3.84 -28.21 48.42
C ASN A 6 -3.35 -27.73 47.05
N GLN A 7 -2.05 -27.46 46.91
CA GLN A 7 -1.45 -27.12 45.62
C GLN A 7 -1.35 -28.37 44.75
N LYS A 8 -2.36 -28.60 43.91
CA LYS A 8 -2.28 -29.54 42.79
C LYS A 8 -1.33 -28.95 41.74
N GLY A 9 -0.13 -29.52 41.64
CA GLY A 9 0.82 -29.19 40.56
C GLY A 9 0.31 -29.67 39.19
N PHE A 10 0.70 -28.97 38.14
CA PHE A 10 0.40 -29.31 36.75
C PHE A 10 1.15 -30.60 36.35
N THR A 11 0.50 -31.51 35.63
CA THR A 11 1.16 -32.75 35.19
C THR A 11 2.00 -32.49 33.93
N LEU A 12 3.11 -33.22 33.77
CA LEU A 12 3.92 -33.14 32.55
C LEU A 12 3.11 -33.54 31.31
N ILE A 13 2.17 -34.48 31.44
CA ILE A 13 1.34 -34.93 30.33
C ILE A 13 0.36 -33.85 29.86
N GLU A 14 -0.20 -33.05 30.77
CA GLU A 14 -1.03 -31.90 30.40
C GLU A 14 -0.24 -30.88 29.59
N LEU A 15 1.01 -30.61 29.98
CA LEU A 15 1.87 -29.68 29.24
C LEU A 15 2.18 -30.22 27.83
N VAL A 16 2.50 -31.52 27.72
CA VAL A 16 2.82 -32.17 26.44
C VAL A 16 1.60 -32.18 25.51
N MET A 17 0.40 -32.47 26.02
CA MET A 17 -0.81 -32.46 25.20
C MET A 17 -1.12 -31.05 24.66
N VAL A 18 -0.92 -30.00 25.46
CA VAL A 18 -1.14 -28.62 25.05
C VAL A 18 -0.21 -28.20 23.91
N ILE A 19 1.09 -28.49 24.01
CA ILE A 19 2.04 -28.13 22.93
C ILE A 19 1.75 -28.89 21.64
N VAL A 20 1.25 -30.14 21.72
CA VAL A 20 0.88 -30.93 20.54
C VAL A 20 -0.32 -30.30 19.84
N ILE A 21 -1.37 -29.92 20.59
CA ILE A 21 -2.54 -29.26 20.02
C ILE A 21 -2.16 -27.92 19.40
N LEU A 22 -1.36 -27.10 20.11
CA LEU A 22 -0.86 -25.82 19.58
C LEU A 22 0.00 -26.02 18.31
N GLY A 23 0.80 -27.08 18.25
CA GLY A 23 1.60 -27.42 17.08
C GLY A 23 0.76 -27.70 15.83
N ILE A 24 -0.32 -28.48 15.97
CA ILE A 24 -1.23 -28.80 14.85
C ILE A 24 -1.97 -27.53 14.38
N LEU A 25 -2.48 -26.73 15.34
CA LEU A 25 -3.16 -25.48 15.02
C LEU A 25 -2.23 -24.49 14.30
N ALA A 26 -0.98 -24.36 14.75
CA ALA A 26 0.01 -23.51 14.13
C ALA A 26 0.33 -23.95 12.70
N ALA A 27 0.50 -25.26 12.46
CA ALA A 27 0.82 -25.80 11.14
C ALA A 27 -0.23 -25.44 10.08
N VAL A 28 -1.51 -25.43 10.44
CA VAL A 28 -2.60 -25.07 9.52
C VAL A 28 -2.82 -23.55 9.45
N ALA A 29 -2.65 -22.83 10.56
CA ALA A 29 -2.92 -21.39 10.62
C ALA A 29 -1.86 -20.53 9.91
N VAL A 30 -0.58 -20.91 9.98
CA VAL A 30 0.54 -20.14 9.40
C VAL A 30 0.39 -19.90 7.89
N PRO A 31 0.18 -20.91 7.02
CA PRO A 31 0.06 -20.65 5.58
C PRO A 31 -1.15 -19.77 5.26
N LYS A 32 -2.30 -20.02 5.91
CA LYS A 32 -3.51 -19.21 5.73
C LYS A 32 -3.31 -17.75 6.14
N PHE A 33 -2.55 -17.50 7.22
CA PHE A 33 -2.24 -16.16 7.66
C PHE A 33 -1.32 -15.42 6.67
N GLN A 34 -0.35 -16.11 6.07
CA GLN A 34 0.51 -15.53 5.02
C GLN A 34 -0.30 -15.12 3.78
N ASP A 35 -1.25 -15.93 3.35
CA ASP A 35 -2.12 -15.62 2.21
C ASP A 35 -3.01 -14.40 2.48
N ILE A 36 -3.62 -14.32 3.67
CA ILE A 36 -4.46 -13.17 4.07
C ILE A 36 -3.61 -11.91 4.15
N SER A 37 -2.41 -11.99 4.73
CA SER A 37 -1.49 -10.85 4.84
C SER A 37 -1.10 -10.33 3.45
N THR A 38 -0.78 -11.24 2.51
CA THR A 38 -0.46 -10.91 1.12
C THR A 38 -1.63 -10.21 0.42
N LYS A 39 -2.84 -10.75 0.53
CA LYS A 39 -4.06 -10.14 -0.05
C LYS A 39 -4.40 -8.79 0.58
N ALA A 40 -4.19 -8.64 1.88
CA ALA A 40 -4.42 -7.38 2.59
C ALA A 40 -3.45 -6.28 2.09
N LYS A 41 -2.17 -6.64 1.86
CA LYS A 41 -1.19 -5.73 1.26
C LYS A 41 -1.59 -5.32 -0.15
N GLU A 42 -1.97 -6.28 -1.01
CA GLU A 42 -2.43 -5.99 -2.37
C GLU A 42 -3.65 -5.06 -2.37
N ALA A 43 -4.66 -5.35 -1.52
CA ALA A 43 -5.84 -4.50 -1.38
C ALA A 43 -5.51 -3.08 -0.90
N ALA A 44 -4.57 -2.94 0.04
CA ALA A 44 -4.10 -1.64 0.50
C ALA A 44 -3.44 -0.86 -0.65
N THR A 45 -2.53 -1.47 -1.40
CA THR A 45 -1.89 -0.84 -2.56
C THR A 45 -2.93 -0.43 -3.62
N LEU A 46 -3.91 -1.28 -3.92
CA LEU A 46 -4.99 -0.94 -4.86
C LEU A 46 -5.87 0.22 -4.36
N GLY A 47 -6.12 0.31 -3.06
CA GLY A 47 -6.83 1.44 -2.45
C GLY A 47 -6.10 2.76 -2.68
N VAL A 48 -4.77 2.76 -2.49
CA VAL A 48 -3.92 3.91 -2.79
C VAL A 48 -4.01 4.30 -4.27
N VAL A 49 -3.85 3.33 -5.17
CA VAL A 49 -3.92 3.55 -6.62
C VAL A 49 -5.26 4.16 -7.02
N GLY A 50 -6.36 3.71 -6.40
CA GLY A 50 -7.69 4.29 -6.57
C GLY A 50 -7.73 5.77 -6.16
N GLY A 51 -7.13 6.11 -5.02
CA GLY A 51 -6.98 7.50 -4.56
C GLY A 51 -6.21 8.37 -5.55
N VAL A 52 -5.10 7.87 -6.09
CA VAL A 52 -4.32 8.58 -7.12
C VAL A 52 -5.14 8.87 -8.37
N ARG A 53 -5.88 7.88 -8.87
CA ARG A 53 -6.75 8.05 -10.04
C ARG A 53 -7.85 9.08 -9.80
N ALA A 54 -8.45 9.07 -8.60
CA ALA A 54 -9.42 10.09 -8.21
C ALA A 54 -8.79 11.49 -8.17
N GLY A 55 -7.59 11.62 -7.61
CA GLY A 55 -6.83 12.88 -7.62
C GLY A 55 -6.56 13.40 -9.02
N ILE A 56 -6.11 12.54 -9.94
CA ILE A 56 -5.87 12.90 -11.35
C ILE A 56 -7.17 13.46 -11.99
N SER A 57 -8.30 12.80 -11.77
CA SER A 57 -9.61 13.23 -12.30
C SER A 57 -10.05 14.58 -11.75
N THR A 58 -9.81 14.83 -10.45
CA THR A 58 -10.15 16.11 -9.80
C THR A 58 -9.31 17.25 -10.38
N VAL A 59 -8.00 17.04 -10.53
CA VAL A 59 -7.07 18.02 -11.09
C VAL A 59 -7.41 18.32 -12.54
N TYR A 60 -7.68 17.28 -13.33
CA TYR A 60 -8.16 17.41 -14.70
C TYR A 60 -9.41 18.29 -14.78
N SER A 61 -10.40 18.03 -13.93
CA SER A 61 -11.66 18.77 -13.90
C SER A 61 -11.43 20.24 -13.53
N SER A 62 -10.60 20.50 -12.53
CA SER A 62 -10.22 21.87 -12.14
C SER A 62 -9.50 22.61 -13.27
N ASN A 63 -8.54 21.96 -13.94
CA ASN A 63 -7.80 22.56 -15.04
C ASN A 63 -8.72 22.85 -16.24
N LEU A 64 -9.65 21.96 -16.55
CA LEU A 64 -10.64 22.17 -17.61
C LEU A 64 -11.54 23.38 -17.31
N LEU A 65 -12.04 23.50 -16.09
CA LEU A 65 -12.90 24.61 -15.66
C LEU A 65 -12.16 25.95 -15.71
N ASN A 66 -10.89 25.98 -15.32
CA ASN A 66 -10.06 27.17 -15.30
C ASN A 66 -9.36 27.45 -16.65
N ASN A 67 -9.60 26.62 -17.67
CA ASN A 67 -8.87 26.60 -18.93
C ASN A 67 -7.33 26.62 -18.74
N ALA A 68 -6.85 25.98 -17.68
CA ALA A 68 -5.45 25.91 -17.32
C ALA A 68 -4.78 24.76 -18.09
N THR A 69 -4.38 25.04 -19.32
CA THR A 69 -3.66 24.08 -20.18
C THR A 69 -2.31 23.74 -19.59
N GLN A 70 -2.01 22.44 -19.52
CA GLN A 70 -0.75 21.91 -19.04
C GLN A 70 0.27 21.84 -20.20
N PRO A 71 1.59 21.76 -19.93
CA PRO A 71 2.65 21.87 -20.94
C PRO A 71 2.53 20.89 -22.13
N GLN A 72 1.80 19.79 -21.99
CA GLN A 72 1.56 18.77 -23.01
C GLN A 72 0.28 19.01 -23.86
N GLY A 73 -0.36 20.17 -23.74
CA GLY A 73 -1.54 20.52 -24.54
C GLY A 73 -2.87 19.91 -24.09
N GLY A 74 -2.90 19.34 -22.88
CA GLY A 74 -4.11 18.81 -22.24
C GLY A 74 -4.40 19.46 -20.88
N TYR A 75 -5.36 18.89 -20.15
CA TYR A 75 -5.71 19.34 -18.79
C TYR A 75 -5.17 18.41 -17.70
N TYR A 76 -4.49 17.32 -18.07
CA TYR A 76 -3.84 16.41 -17.13
C TYR A 76 -2.51 16.97 -16.64
N PRO A 77 -2.19 16.83 -15.34
CA PRO A 77 -0.93 17.34 -14.80
C PRO A 77 0.27 16.66 -15.45
N GLU A 78 1.37 17.38 -15.63
CA GLU A 78 2.59 16.83 -16.21
C GLU A 78 3.22 15.73 -15.32
N LYS A 79 3.11 15.90 -14.00
CA LYS A 79 3.69 15.04 -12.97
C LYS A 79 2.74 14.91 -11.77
N LEU A 80 2.75 13.76 -11.09
CA LEU A 80 1.90 13.51 -9.92
C LEU A 80 2.53 13.96 -8.60
N ASP A 81 3.84 14.19 -8.57
CA ASP A 81 4.58 14.62 -7.38
C ASP A 81 5.75 15.55 -7.76
N ASN A 82 6.35 16.22 -6.76
CA ASN A 82 7.49 17.12 -6.98
C ASN A 82 8.85 16.57 -6.51
N ALA A 83 8.95 15.30 -6.17
CA ALA A 83 10.23 14.68 -5.84
C ALA A 83 11.11 14.52 -7.08
N SER A 84 12.42 14.51 -6.84
CA SER A 84 13.44 14.13 -7.81
C SER A 84 13.29 12.64 -8.20
N SER A 85 13.73 12.28 -9.40
CA SER A 85 13.82 10.87 -9.80
C SER A 85 14.66 10.06 -8.80
N SER A 86 14.31 8.79 -8.61
CA SER A 86 14.91 7.88 -7.65
C SER A 86 14.80 8.31 -6.18
N SER A 87 13.83 9.16 -5.85
CA SER A 87 13.54 9.62 -4.48
C SER A 87 12.18 9.11 -4.01
N LYS A 88 11.91 9.21 -2.70
CA LYS A 88 10.55 8.99 -2.17
C LYS A 88 9.59 10.01 -2.76
N ALA A 89 8.37 9.57 -3.08
CA ALA A 89 7.35 10.47 -3.61
C ALA A 89 7.05 11.58 -2.59
N SER A 90 6.96 12.82 -3.05
CA SER A 90 6.79 13.98 -2.16
C SER A 90 5.32 14.40 -2.05
N PRO A 91 4.79 14.68 -0.83
CA PRO A 91 3.45 15.22 -0.64
C PRO A 91 3.30 16.65 -1.15
N MET A 92 4.40 17.36 -1.40
CA MET A 92 4.42 18.79 -1.72
C MET A 92 3.92 19.11 -3.15
N ASN A 93 3.19 18.19 -3.79
CA ASN A 93 2.44 18.54 -4.97
C ASN A 93 1.05 19.06 -4.57
N PRO A 94 0.77 20.37 -4.78
CA PRO A 94 -0.50 20.98 -4.38
C PRO A 94 -1.73 20.34 -5.04
N PHE A 95 -1.53 19.58 -6.11
CA PHE A 95 -2.60 18.86 -6.82
C PHE A 95 -3.04 17.55 -6.17
N PHE A 96 -2.27 17.01 -5.22
CA PHE A 96 -2.53 15.69 -4.61
C PHE A 96 -2.48 15.69 -3.07
N ASP A 97 -2.60 16.86 -2.43
CA ASP A 97 -2.55 17.04 -0.97
C ASP A 97 -3.43 16.02 -0.21
N ILE A 98 -4.67 15.79 -0.69
CA ILE A 98 -5.62 14.82 -0.10
C ILE A 98 -5.17 13.35 -0.27
N VAL A 99 -4.48 13.02 -1.36
CA VAL A 99 -4.10 11.63 -1.70
C VAL A 99 -2.72 11.27 -1.11
N LEU A 100 -1.87 12.27 -0.89
CA LEU A 100 -0.49 12.11 -0.47
C LEU A 100 -0.29 12.20 1.05
N ASP A 101 -1.20 12.86 1.79
CA ASP A 101 -1.12 12.99 3.26
C ASP A 101 -1.90 11.90 4.01
N GLN A 102 -2.99 11.37 3.44
CA GLN A 102 -3.83 10.33 4.05
C GLN A 102 -3.28 8.89 3.83
N GLY A 103 -1.95 8.73 3.85
CA GLY A 103 -1.29 7.42 3.87
C GLY A 103 -1.16 6.68 2.52
N GLY A 104 -1.37 7.36 1.39
CA GLY A 104 -1.40 6.70 0.08
C GLY A 104 -0.03 6.43 -0.54
N VAL A 105 0.63 7.48 -1.05
CA VAL A 105 1.80 7.32 -1.93
C VAL A 105 3.12 7.68 -1.23
N THR A 106 3.12 8.60 -0.28
CA THR A 106 4.36 9.25 0.20
C THR A 106 5.17 8.46 1.23
N LYS A 107 4.54 7.53 1.95
CA LYS A 107 5.24 6.73 2.96
C LYS A 107 6.14 5.65 2.32
N ASP A 108 5.61 5.01 1.27
CA ASP A 108 6.15 3.74 0.79
C ASP A 108 6.35 3.70 -0.74
N TRP A 109 5.89 4.72 -1.47
CA TRP A 109 6.17 4.83 -2.90
C TRP A 109 7.40 5.68 -3.16
N SER A 110 8.13 5.24 -4.17
CA SER A 110 9.28 5.92 -4.72
C SER A 110 8.99 6.30 -6.16
N LYS A 111 9.58 7.42 -6.58
CA LYS A 111 9.55 7.90 -7.94
C LYS A 111 10.70 7.29 -8.70
N GLY A 112 10.43 6.49 -9.74
CA GLY A 112 11.46 5.96 -10.63
C GLY A 112 11.88 6.97 -11.69
N SER A 113 10.90 7.65 -12.29
CA SER A 113 11.09 8.67 -13.32
C SER A 113 10.05 9.78 -13.17
N GLN A 114 9.98 10.74 -14.10
CA GLN A 114 8.93 11.77 -14.06
C GLN A 114 7.50 11.19 -14.06
N THR A 115 7.29 10.02 -14.67
CA THR A 115 5.99 9.39 -14.87
C THR A 115 5.89 7.99 -14.24
N SER A 116 6.98 7.42 -13.76
CA SER A 116 7.00 6.07 -13.18
C SER A 116 7.13 6.12 -11.67
N TYR A 117 6.29 5.34 -11.00
CA TYR A 117 6.20 5.21 -9.55
C TYR A 117 6.26 3.73 -9.18
N TYR A 118 6.87 3.39 -8.05
CA TYR A 118 6.92 2.01 -7.58
C TYR A 118 6.75 1.97 -6.07
N PHE A 119 6.14 0.90 -5.57
CA PHE A 119 5.93 0.69 -4.14
C PHE A 119 6.94 -0.35 -3.65
N THR A 120 7.74 0.00 -2.63
CA THR A 120 8.87 -0.84 -2.20
C THR A 120 8.43 -2.22 -1.71
N ASP A 121 7.25 -2.32 -1.09
CA ASP A 121 6.69 -3.59 -0.59
C ASP A 121 5.53 -4.10 -1.47
N ALA A 122 5.64 -3.92 -2.78
CA ALA A 122 4.55 -4.27 -3.70
C ALA A 122 4.22 -5.75 -3.66
N VAL A 123 2.92 -6.00 -3.76
CA VAL A 123 2.37 -7.33 -4.00
C VAL A 123 1.58 -7.24 -5.29
N PRO A 124 1.98 -7.97 -6.34
CA PRO A 124 3.22 -8.71 -6.53
C PRO A 124 4.49 -7.84 -6.44
N ALA A 125 5.62 -8.46 -6.05
CA ALA A 125 6.92 -7.80 -5.99
C ALA A 125 7.28 -7.13 -7.32
N ASP A 126 8.09 -6.06 -7.27
CA ASP A 126 8.53 -5.29 -8.43
C ASP A 126 7.42 -4.64 -9.27
N SER A 127 6.21 -4.50 -8.72
CA SER A 127 5.16 -3.77 -9.42
C SER A 127 5.47 -2.28 -9.49
N SER A 128 5.62 -1.78 -10.72
CA SER A 128 5.66 -0.36 -11.03
C SER A 128 4.30 0.11 -11.55
N TYR A 129 4.07 1.41 -11.48
CA TYR A 129 2.92 2.10 -12.03
C TYR A 129 3.41 3.23 -12.91
N HIS A 130 2.84 3.30 -14.10
CA HIS A 130 3.14 4.34 -15.06
C HIS A 130 1.96 5.32 -15.13
N TYR A 131 2.28 6.60 -15.00
CA TYR A 131 1.38 7.71 -15.21
C TYR A 131 1.55 8.26 -16.63
N ASN A 132 0.49 8.24 -17.41
CA ASN A 132 0.47 8.86 -18.72
C ASN A 132 -0.18 10.25 -18.61
N ASN A 133 0.61 11.30 -18.85
CA ASN A 133 0.18 12.70 -18.77
C ASN A 133 -0.62 13.19 -19.99
N ILE A 134 -0.81 12.35 -21.02
CA ILE A 134 -1.61 12.67 -22.21
C ILE A 134 -3.08 12.31 -21.97
N ASN A 135 -3.33 11.14 -21.36
CA ASN A 135 -4.68 10.60 -21.15
C ASN A 135 -5.06 10.44 -19.67
N GLY A 136 -4.17 10.78 -18.73
CA GLY A 136 -4.38 10.67 -17.29
C GLY A 136 -4.36 9.25 -16.75
N SER A 137 -3.98 8.24 -17.53
CA SER A 137 -4.02 6.84 -17.07
C SER A 137 -2.91 6.58 -16.06
N PHE A 138 -3.27 5.98 -14.92
CA PHE A 138 -2.30 5.45 -13.95
C PHE A 138 -2.44 3.93 -13.87
N THR A 139 -1.58 3.23 -14.58
CA THR A 139 -1.68 1.79 -14.81
C THR A 139 -0.50 1.05 -14.21
N ARG A 140 -0.77 -0.12 -13.67
CA ARG A 140 0.27 -1.05 -13.23
C ARG A 140 1.00 -1.58 -14.46
N GLU A 141 2.32 -1.54 -14.42
CA GLU A 141 3.17 -2.30 -15.35
C GLU A 141 3.63 -3.57 -14.62
N ALA A 142 3.60 -4.70 -15.32
CA ALA A 142 4.15 -5.92 -14.78
C ALA A 142 5.67 -5.74 -14.66
N GLY A 143 6.22 -5.96 -13.46
CA GLY A 143 7.66 -6.00 -13.23
C GLY A 143 8.33 -7.02 -14.15
N ARG A 144 9.59 -6.74 -14.52
CA ARG A 144 10.44 -7.65 -15.29
C ARG A 144 10.72 -8.95 -14.53
#